data_AF-A0A3S5ERX9-F1
#
_entry.id   AF-A0A3S5ERX9-F1
#
_cell.length_a   1.000
_cell.length_b   1.000
_cell.length_c   1.000
_cell.angle_alpha   90.00
_cell.angle_beta   90.00
_cell.angle_gamma   90.00
#
_symmetry.space_group_name_H-M   'P 1'
#
loop_
_entity.id
_entity.type
_entity.pdbx_description
1 polymer ?
#
loop_
_entity_poly.entity_id
_entity_poly.type
_entity_poly.pdbx_seq_one_letter_code
_entity_poly.pdbx_strand_id
1 'polypeptide(L)'
;MDVLMSILGIVVLIAIALLFSNNRRAINWRTVLGAFVIQIGFAALILYVPAGRKVLGATADAVANVIAYGNEGINFVFGGLADPSNIGFIFAVKVLPIIVFFSGLISVLYYLGIMQLVIRIIGGALQNY
;
A
#
# COMPACT_ATOMS: atom_id res chain seq x y z
N MET A 1 -28.87 0.31 4.08
CA MET A 1 -28.43 0.93 5.33
C MET A 1 -26.91 1.10 5.38
N ASP A 2 -26.14 0.14 4.86
CA ASP A 2 -24.67 0.19 4.91
C ASP A 2 -24.05 1.35 4.13
N VAL A 3 -24.58 1.67 2.94
CA VAL A 3 -24.08 2.81 2.13
C VAL A 3 -24.29 4.15 2.85
N LEU A 4 -25.42 4.30 3.54
CA LEU A 4 -25.70 5.51 4.34
C LEU A 4 -24.69 5.64 5.49
N MET A 5 -24.36 4.52 6.14
CA MET A 5 -23.34 4.48 7.19
C MET A 5 -21.94 4.81 6.65
N SER A 6 -21.58 4.31 5.46
CA SER A 6 -20.31 4.64 4.80
C SER A 6 -20.21 6.13 4.46
N ILE A 7 -21.28 6.72 3.90
CA ILE A 7 -21.33 8.15 3.59
C ILE A 7 -21.23 8.97 4.87
N LEU A 8 -21.94 8.60 5.92
CA LEU A 8 -21.89 9.28 7.21
C LEU A 8 -20.47 9.21 7.80
N GLY A 9 -19.80 8.06 7.72
CA GLY A 9 -18.41 7.92 8.15
C GLY A 9 -17.46 8.87 7.43
N ILE A 10 -17.61 9.02 6.10
CA ILE A 10 -16.81 9.97 5.32
C ILE A 10 -17.06 11.41 5.76
N VAL A 11 -18.32 11.81 5.92
CA VAL A 11 -18.69 13.17 6.35
C VAL A 11 -18.12 13.47 7.74
N VAL A 12 -18.18 12.50 8.67
CA VAL A 12 -17.63 12.63 10.02
C VAL A 12 -16.11 12.80 9.98
N LEU A 13 -15.38 12.01 9.17
CA LEU A 13 -13.93 12.15 9.04
C LEU A 13 -13.53 13.52 8.46
N ILE A 14 -14.25 14.02 7.46
CA ILE A 14 -14.04 15.36 6.91
C ILE A 14 -14.35 16.43 7.96
N ALA A 15 -15.44 16.27 8.73
CA ALA A 15 -15.78 17.20 9.80
C ALA A 15 -14.70 17.26 10.88
N ILE A 16 -14.16 16.11 11.30
CA ILE A 16 -13.04 16.04 12.24
C ILE A 16 -11.80 16.76 11.67
N ALA A 17 -11.46 16.52 10.40
CA ALA A 17 -10.35 17.21 9.75
C ALA A 17 -10.55 18.75 9.69
N LEU A 18 -11.79 19.21 9.44
CA LEU A 18 -12.14 20.63 9.49
C LEU A 18 -12.04 21.20 10.91
N LEU A 19 -12.44 20.43 11.93
CA LEU A 19 -12.38 20.87 13.33
C LEU A 19 -10.94 21.13 13.77
N PHE A 20 -10.02 20.23 13.44
CA PHE A 20 -8.59 20.32 13.76
C PHE A 20 -7.77 21.12 12.74
N SER A 21 -8.39 21.71 11.72
CA SER A 21 -7.68 22.55 10.75
C SER A 21 -7.21 23.85 11.39
N ASN A 22 -5.92 24.13 11.26
CA ASN A 22 -5.28 25.35 11.77
C ASN A 22 -5.87 26.64 11.15
N ASN A 23 -6.21 26.61 9.86
CA ASN A 23 -6.82 27.75 9.17
C ASN A 23 -7.87 27.28 8.15
N ARG A 24 -9.12 27.19 8.61
CA ARG A 24 -10.26 26.72 7.81
C ARG A 24 -10.52 27.57 6.56
N ARG A 25 -10.11 28.84 6.54
CA ARG A 25 -10.31 29.75 5.40
C ARG A 25 -9.26 29.59 4.31
N ALA A 26 -8.10 29.00 4.64
CA ALA A 26 -7.02 28.72 3.69
C ALA A 26 -7.16 27.35 3.01
N ILE A 27 -8.27 26.64 3.22
CA ILE A 27 -8.50 25.33 2.61
C ILE A 27 -8.73 25.50 1.11
N ASN A 28 -7.83 24.95 0.31
CA ASN A 28 -8.00 24.88 -1.14
C ASN A 28 -8.94 23.71 -1.50
N TRP A 29 -10.21 24.04 -1.74
CA TRP A 29 -11.24 23.05 -2.07
C TRP A 29 -10.97 22.28 -3.35
N ARG A 30 -10.22 22.85 -4.32
CA ARG A 30 -9.81 22.13 -5.53
C ARG A 30 -8.91 20.96 -5.19
N THR A 31 -7.92 21.17 -4.31
CA THR A 31 -6.98 20.12 -3.88
C THR A 31 -7.68 19.07 -3.01
N VAL A 32 -8.51 19.50 -2.05
CA VAL A 32 -9.20 18.56 -1.14
C VAL A 32 -10.21 17.69 -1.89
N LEU A 33 -11.07 18.29 -2.73
CA LEU A 33 -12.05 17.53 -3.51
C LEU A 33 -11.37 16.70 -4.59
N GLY A 34 -10.31 17.21 -5.23
CA GLY A 34 -9.51 16.46 -6.20
C GLY A 34 -8.90 15.20 -5.59
N ALA A 35 -8.24 15.33 -4.44
CA ALA A 35 -7.68 14.20 -3.70
C ALA A 35 -8.76 13.17 -3.31
N PHE A 36 -9.92 13.64 -2.85
CA PHE A 36 -11.03 12.78 -2.47
C PHE A 36 -11.63 12.02 -3.67
N VAL A 37 -11.81 12.69 -4.81
CA VAL A 37 -12.29 12.05 -6.06
C VAL A 37 -11.28 11.02 -6.56
N ILE A 38 -9.98 11.32 -6.54
CA ILE A 38 -8.93 10.36 -6.90
C ILE A 38 -8.99 9.14 -5.98
N GLN A 39 -9.14 9.34 -4.66
CA GLN A 39 -9.21 8.24 -3.71
C GLN A 39 -10.42 7.34 -3.96
N ILE A 40 -11.63 7.90 -4.12
CA ILE A 40 -12.84 7.12 -4.44
C ILE A 40 -12.71 6.45 -5.80
N GLY A 41 -12.25 7.19 -6.82
CA GLY A 41 -12.09 6.68 -8.18
C GLY A 41 -11.11 5.51 -8.22
N PHE A 42 -9.98 5.61 -7.53
CA PHE A 42 -9.01 4.54 -7.42
C PHE A 42 -9.58 3.32 -6.68
N ALA A 43 -10.27 3.54 -5.55
CA ALA A 43 -10.92 2.45 -4.81
C ALA A 43 -11.98 1.73 -5.66
N ALA A 44 -12.83 2.47 -6.38
CA ALA A 44 -13.82 1.91 -7.29
C ALA A 44 -13.15 1.12 -8.43
N LEU A 45 -12.05 1.65 -9.00
CA LEU A 45 -11.30 0.98 -10.05
C LEU A 45 -10.78 -0.38 -9.56
N ILE A 46 -10.08 -0.42 -8.43
CA ILE A 46 -9.41 -1.67 -7.99
C ILE A 46 -10.34 -2.64 -7.25
N LEU A 47 -11.42 -2.16 -6.61
CA LEU A 47 -12.31 -3.01 -5.80
C LEU A 47 -13.64 -3.37 -6.48
N TYR A 48 -14.17 -2.51 -7.37
CA TYR A 48 -15.48 -2.74 -8.00
C TYR A 48 -15.33 -3.25 -9.43
N VAL A 49 -14.54 -2.56 -10.26
CA VAL A 49 -14.37 -2.87 -11.68
C VAL A 49 -13.65 -4.22 -11.85
N PRO A 50 -14.20 -5.18 -12.65
CA PRO A 50 -13.58 -6.49 -12.83
C PRO A 50 -12.15 -6.45 -13.36
N ALA A 51 -11.86 -5.55 -14.31
CA ALA A 51 -10.51 -5.36 -14.84
C ALA A 51 -9.53 -4.88 -13.76
N GLY A 52 -9.93 -3.90 -12.93
CA GLY A 52 -9.07 -3.41 -11.86
C GLY A 52 -8.87 -4.44 -10.74
N ARG A 53 -9.89 -5.22 -10.39
CA ARG A 53 -9.74 -6.37 -9.49
C ARG A 53 -8.75 -7.41 -10.00
N LYS A 54 -8.76 -7.71 -11.30
CA LYS A 54 -7.79 -8.62 -11.92
C LYS A 54 -6.36 -8.07 -11.83
N VAL A 55 -6.17 -6.78 -12.11
CA VAL A 55 -4.85 -6.12 -12.00
C VAL A 55 -4.36 -6.09 -10.55
N LEU A 56 -5.24 -5.79 -9.60
CA LEU A 56 -4.92 -5.84 -8.16
C LEU A 56 -4.52 -7.25 -7.73
N GLY A 57 -5.28 -8.27 -8.14
CA GLY A 57 -4.96 -9.67 -7.89
C GLY A 57 -3.59 -10.06 -8.46
N ALA A 58 -3.33 -9.76 -9.73
CA ALA A 58 -2.03 -10.04 -10.35
C ALA A 58 -0.86 -9.34 -9.64
N THR A 59 -1.07 -8.11 -9.17
CA THR A 59 -0.08 -7.38 -8.37
C THR A 59 0.15 -8.06 -7.01
N ALA A 60 -0.92 -8.50 -6.36
CA ALA A 60 -0.84 -9.22 -5.09
C ALA A 60 -0.09 -10.55 -5.24
N ASP A 61 -0.38 -11.31 -6.30
CA ASP A 61 0.31 -12.57 -6.61
C ASP A 61 1.80 -12.32 -6.92
N ALA A 62 2.12 -11.25 -7.64
CA ALA A 62 3.51 -10.86 -7.89
C ALA A 62 4.27 -10.56 -6.59
N VAL A 63 3.66 -9.80 -5.67
CA VAL A 63 4.24 -9.52 -4.35
C VAL A 63 4.37 -10.81 -3.52
N ALA A 64 3.38 -11.70 -3.57
CA ALA A 64 3.43 -13.00 -2.89
C ALA A 64 4.60 -13.87 -3.40
N ASN A 65 4.86 -13.88 -4.71
CA ASN A 65 6.01 -14.57 -5.29
C ASN A 65 7.34 -13.96 -4.82
N VAL A 66 7.43 -12.63 -4.72
CA VAL A 66 8.62 -11.96 -4.17
C VAL A 66 8.84 -12.34 -2.70
N ILE A 67 7.78 -12.42 -1.91
CA ILE A 67 7.85 -12.92 -0.53
C ILE A 67 8.33 -14.38 -0.50
N ALA A 68 7.86 -15.22 -1.41
CA ALA A 68 8.29 -16.62 -1.51
C ALA A 68 9.79 -16.73 -1.79
N TYR A 69 10.34 -15.94 -2.72
CA TYR A 69 11.79 -15.87 -2.95
C TYR A 69 12.57 -15.41 -1.72
N GLY A 70 12.04 -14.44 -0.98
CA GLY A 70 12.62 -14.01 0.29
C GLY A 70 12.64 -15.14 1.33
N ASN A 71 11.57 -15.92 1.41
CA ASN A 71 11.47 -17.05 2.32
C ASN A 71 12.50 -18.15 2.03
N GLU A 72 12.86 -18.38 0.77
CA GLU A 72 13.97 -19.31 0.44
C GLU A 72 15.30 -18.86 1.07
N GLY A 73 15.59 -17.56 1.04
CA GLY A 73 16.77 -17.00 1.72
C GLY A 73 16.70 -17.14 3.24
N ILE A 74 15.52 -16.97 3.83
CA ILE A 74 15.31 -17.17 5.28
C ILE A 74 15.52 -18.64 5.67
N ASN A 75 14.99 -19.57 4.87
CA ASN A 75 15.18 -21.00 5.08
C ASN A 75 16.66 -21.40 4.94
N PHE A 76 17.40 -20.78 4.02
CA PHE A 76 18.84 -20.98 3.90
C PHE A 76 19.62 -20.52 5.16
N VAL A 77 19.27 -19.35 5.71
CA VAL A 77 19.98 -18.78 6.88
C VAL A 77 19.61 -19.48 8.18
N PHE A 78 18.33 -19.78 8.39
CA PHE A 78 17.81 -20.26 9.68
C PHE A 78 17.41 -21.74 9.68
N GLY A 79 17.44 -22.42 8.53
CA GLY A 79 17.16 -23.85 8.41
C GLY A 79 15.83 -24.25 9.03
N GLY A 80 15.84 -25.32 9.82
CA GLY A 80 14.64 -25.84 10.50
C GLY A 80 14.00 -24.87 11.50
N LEU A 81 14.69 -23.80 11.91
CA LEU A 81 14.09 -22.77 12.77
C LEU A 81 13.07 -21.91 12.03
N ALA A 82 13.20 -21.83 10.71
CA ALA A 82 12.24 -21.19 9.84
C ALA A 82 11.12 -22.15 9.43
N ASP A 83 11.06 -23.39 9.92
CA ASP A 83 9.94 -24.27 9.60
C ASP A 83 8.89 -24.25 10.74
N PRO A 84 7.70 -23.67 10.52
CA PRO A 84 6.64 -23.65 11.52
C PRO A 84 6.19 -25.05 11.94
N SER A 85 6.41 -26.07 11.11
CA SER A 85 6.03 -27.46 11.39
C SER A 85 6.93 -28.14 12.43
N ASN A 86 8.16 -27.64 12.65
CA ASN A 86 9.10 -28.26 13.57
C ASN A 86 9.01 -27.67 14.99
N ILE A 87 8.95 -26.35 15.11
CA ILE A 87 9.06 -25.65 16.40
C ILE A 87 8.00 -24.54 16.59
N GLY A 88 7.01 -24.48 15.71
CA GLY A 88 5.98 -23.44 15.71
C GLY A 88 6.41 -22.16 15.00
N PHE A 89 5.47 -21.23 14.83
CA PHE A 89 5.71 -19.97 14.13
C PHE A 89 6.56 -19.02 14.97
N ILE A 90 7.87 -18.93 14.69
CA ILE A 90 8.76 -17.97 15.32
C ILE A 90 8.70 -16.64 14.56
N PHE A 91 8.00 -15.66 15.16
CA PHE A 91 7.86 -14.32 14.59
C PHE A 91 9.21 -13.69 14.21
N ALA A 92 10.21 -13.81 15.09
CA ALA A 92 11.53 -13.22 14.87
C ALA A 92 12.26 -13.80 13.65
N VAL A 93 11.99 -15.06 13.28
CA VAL A 93 12.63 -15.75 12.14
C VAL A 93 11.82 -15.59 10.85
N LYS A 94 10.49 -15.53 10.94
CA LYS A 94 9.62 -15.42 9.75
C LYS A 94 9.35 -13.99 9.31
N VAL A 95 9.24 -13.05 10.25
CA VAL A 95 8.76 -11.70 9.95
C VAL A 95 9.90 -10.68 9.87
N LEU A 96 10.89 -10.75 10.76
CA LEU A 96 11.97 -9.75 10.74
C LEU A 96 12.90 -9.87 9.51
N PRO A 97 13.32 -11.07 9.08
CA PRO A 97 14.23 -11.18 7.94
C PRO A 97 13.59 -10.78 6.61
N ILE A 98 12.26 -10.90 6.48
CA ILE A 98 11.57 -10.45 5.27
C ILE A 98 11.71 -8.93 5.08
N ILE A 99 11.78 -8.16 6.17
CA ILE A 99 12.01 -6.71 6.13
C ILE A 99 13.41 -6.42 5.58
N VAL A 100 14.42 -7.18 6.01
CA VAL A 100 15.80 -7.03 5.52
C VAL A 100 15.88 -7.34 4.03
N PHE A 101 15.24 -8.42 3.58
CA PHE A 101 15.15 -8.78 2.17
C PHE A 101 14.49 -7.67 1.34
N PHE A 102 13.32 -7.17 1.76
CA PHE A 102 12.63 -6.10 1.03
C PHE A 102 13.41 -4.79 1.04
N SER A 103 14.11 -4.45 2.13
CA SER A 103 14.99 -3.29 2.19
C SER A 103 16.11 -3.38 1.16
N GLY A 104 16.77 -4.54 1.05
CA GLY A 104 17.79 -4.81 0.05
C GLY A 104 17.23 -4.75 -1.38
N LEU A 105 16.07 -5.39 -1.63
CA LEU A 105 15.41 -5.36 -2.93
C LEU A 105 15.04 -3.93 -3.35
N ILE A 106 14.43 -3.15 -2.46
CA ILE A 106 14.07 -1.76 -2.72
C ILE A 106 15.33 -0.93 -3.00
N SER A 107 16.41 -1.14 -2.25
CA SER A 107 17.70 -0.48 -2.50
C SER A 107 18.23 -0.76 -3.92
N VAL A 108 18.16 -2.01 -4.37
CA VAL A 108 18.50 -2.38 -5.76
C VAL A 108 17.59 -1.69 -6.77
N LEU A 109 16.27 -1.65 -6.53
CA LEU A 109 15.33 -0.96 -7.43
C LEU A 109 15.58 0.55 -7.51
N TYR A 110 16.03 1.18 -6.43
CA TYR A 110 16.49 2.57 -6.44
C TYR A 110 17.80 2.74 -7.21
N TYR A 111 18.77 1.84 -7.03
CA TYR A 111 20.02 1.89 -7.78
C TYR A 111 19.78 1.74 -9.30
N LEU A 112 18.85 0.87 -9.69
CA LEU A 112 18.46 0.64 -11.08
C LEU A 112 17.60 1.74 -11.70
N GLY A 113 17.11 2.71 -10.92
CA GLY A 113 16.27 3.81 -11.43
C GLY A 113 14.77 3.50 -11.50
N ILE A 114 14.33 2.29 -11.14
CA ILE A 114 12.93 1.85 -11.27
C ILE A 114 12.03 2.61 -10.31
N MET A 115 12.46 2.77 -9.05
CA MET A 115 11.69 3.49 -8.04
C MET A 115 11.49 4.96 -8.43
N GLN A 116 12.51 5.59 -9.01
CA GLN A 116 12.46 6.97 -9.49
C GLN A 116 11.45 7.13 -10.62
N LEU A 117 11.38 6.16 -11.54
CA LEU A 117 10.37 6.15 -12.61
C LEU A 117 8.95 6.10 -12.03
N VAL A 118 8.69 5.16 -11.11
CA VAL A 118 7.38 4.99 -10.47
C VAL A 118 6.98 6.25 -9.70
N ILE A 119 7.88 6.80 -8.89
CA ILE A 119 7.64 8.02 -8.11
C ILE A 119 7.36 9.20 -9.04
N ARG A 120 8.10 9.36 -10.14
CA ARG A 120 7.89 10.46 -11.09
C ARG A 120 6.53 10.37 -11.77
N ILE A 121 6.08 9.17 -12.14
CA ILE A 121 4.77 8.96 -12.76
C ILE A 121 3.65 9.28 -11.76
N ILE A 122 3.70 8.71 -10.56
CA ILE A 122 2.67 8.91 -9.54
C ILE A 122 2.66 10.37 -9.05
N GLY A 123 3.83 10.91 -8.73
CA GLY A 123 3.99 12.30 -8.29
C GLY A 123 3.53 13.29 -9.35
N GLY A 124 3.90 13.07 -10.62
CA GLY A 124 3.43 13.89 -11.74
C GLY A 124 1.91 13.83 -11.94
N ALA A 125 1.30 12.65 -11.76
CA ALA A 125 -0.15 12.50 -11.83
C ALA A 125 -0.88 13.24 -10.70
N LEU A 126 -0.30 13.26 -9.50
CA LEU A 126 -0.88 13.92 -8.32
C LEU A 126 -0.63 15.44 -8.28
N GLN A 127 0.50 15.92 -8.81
CA GLN A 127 0.86 17.35 -8.78
C GLN A 127 -0.04 18.23 -9.65
N ASN A 128 -0.74 17.66 -10.64
CA ASN A 128 -1.56 18.42 -11.59
C ASN A 128 -2.92 18.91 -11.01
N TYR A 129 -3.11 18.85 -9.69
CA TYR A 129 -4.36 19.24 -9.01
C TYR A 129 -4.17 20.27 -7.89
#